data_AF-A0A929KUT9-F1
#
_entry.id   AF-A0A929KUT9-F1
#
_cell.length_a   1.000
_cell.length_b   1.000
_cell.length_c   1.000
_cell.angle_alpha   90.00
_cell.angle_beta   90.00
_cell.angle_gamma   90.00
#
_symmetry.space_group_name_H-M   'P 1'
#
loop_
_entity.id
_entity.type
_entity.pdbx_description
1 polymer ?
#
loop_
_entity_poly.entity_id
_entity_poly.type
_entity_poly.pdbx_seq_one_letter_code
_entity_poly.pdbx_strand_id
1 'polypeptide(L)'
;MTDADTPPDLPELLEYRGEFGAELVLFLPFVTWLSERGLLRDRRIATYRGMNCYYDDLDCKKVIYRDKGRRVIAPVRREFWMPWLPVIREHRYEGPLPHPWHRYPDLRRKFAARPLSDTLGLEGKPLLILHNKYNVEWDRWPMNFLTVEQLRMIFDTLGPLYRIVYVRHGMSPLPEGFSRDAIAIQPLEDRALLERYPEVLEFDALFEKNRSATGLDDMNDFKNRLYARSWNFISVQGGGAHHCAMFSGSRLTVLHMRGSETQMAYSRGYYRFMADPAPRLTVCQTPEAFAARIAAMAGEPPG
;
A
#
# COMPACT_ATOMS: atom_id res chain seq x y z
N MET A 1 28.39 14.24 -15.53
CA MET A 1 26.92 14.39 -15.45
C MET A 1 26.37 13.88 -16.77
N THR A 2 25.74 12.71 -16.74
CA THR A 2 24.94 12.21 -17.86
C THR A 2 23.57 12.88 -17.84
N ASP A 3 22.89 13.03 -18.98
CA ASP A 3 21.56 13.66 -19.12
C ASP A 3 20.48 13.17 -18.13
N ALA A 4 20.68 12.02 -17.46
CA ALA A 4 19.77 11.46 -16.46
C ALA A 4 19.62 12.27 -15.16
N ASP A 5 20.50 13.26 -14.91
CA ASP A 5 20.43 14.13 -13.73
C ASP A 5 19.71 15.46 -13.99
N THR A 6 19.39 15.80 -15.24
CA THR A 6 18.68 17.05 -15.55
C THR A 6 17.21 16.88 -15.18
N PRO A 7 16.69 17.65 -14.19
CA PRO A 7 15.29 17.57 -13.84
C PRO A 7 14.42 17.99 -15.05
N PRO A 8 13.24 17.38 -15.24
CA PRO A 8 12.28 17.89 -16.22
C PRO A 8 11.91 19.34 -15.88
N ASP A 9 11.34 20.10 -16.82
CA ASP A 9 10.83 21.43 -16.50
C ASP A 9 9.73 21.31 -15.41
N LEU A 10 10.04 21.79 -14.21
CA LEU A 10 9.22 21.57 -13.02
C LEU A 10 8.32 22.79 -12.78
N PRO A 11 6.98 22.63 -12.81
CA PRO A 11 6.08 23.71 -12.49
C PRO A 11 6.19 24.12 -11.01
N GLU A 12 5.64 25.28 -10.66
CA GLU A 12 5.53 25.72 -9.27
C GLU A 12 4.63 24.79 -8.44
N LEU A 13 3.63 24.18 -9.08
CA LEU A 13 2.69 23.23 -8.46
C LEU A 13 2.82 21.84 -9.09
N LEU A 14 3.29 20.88 -8.30
CA LEU A 14 3.32 19.46 -8.65
C LEU A 14 2.01 18.81 -8.21
N GLU A 15 1.02 18.76 -9.09
CA GLU A 15 -0.29 18.15 -8.82
C GLU A 15 -0.33 16.68 -9.24
N TYR A 16 -0.45 15.78 -8.27
CA TYR A 16 -0.71 14.37 -8.57
C TYR A 16 -2.20 14.10 -8.86
N ARG A 17 -2.42 13.29 -9.90
CA ARG A 17 -3.72 12.76 -10.27
C ARG A 17 -3.55 11.26 -10.49
N GLY A 18 -4.41 10.45 -9.85
CA GLY A 18 -4.41 9.00 -10.03
C GLY A 18 -4.92 8.26 -8.81
N GLU A 19 -4.74 6.96 -8.82
CA GLU A 19 -5.05 6.07 -7.70
C GLU A 19 -3.98 6.11 -6.61
N PHE A 20 -4.32 5.58 -5.44
CA PHE A 20 -3.42 5.49 -4.29
C PHE A 20 -2.14 4.70 -4.61
N GLY A 21 -2.27 3.49 -5.18
CA GLY A 21 -1.12 2.64 -5.50
C GLY A 21 -0.15 3.30 -6.48
N ALA A 22 -0.67 3.94 -7.54
CA ALA A 22 0.17 4.66 -8.50
C ALA A 22 0.85 5.90 -7.86
N GLU A 23 0.25 6.53 -6.85
CA GLU A 23 0.87 7.66 -6.15
C GLU A 23 2.12 7.22 -5.40
N LEU A 24 2.00 6.11 -4.67
CA LEU A 24 3.10 5.50 -3.93
C LEU A 24 4.23 5.04 -4.85
N VAL A 25 3.89 4.49 -6.02
CA VAL A 25 4.88 3.90 -6.94
C VAL A 25 5.56 4.95 -7.81
N LEU A 26 4.85 5.99 -8.25
CA LEU A 26 5.32 6.92 -9.26
C LEU A 26 5.66 8.30 -8.70
N PHE A 27 4.74 8.87 -7.91
CA PHE A 27 4.83 10.27 -7.51
C PHE A 27 5.64 10.47 -6.25
N LEU A 28 5.35 9.70 -5.20
CA LEU A 28 6.05 9.75 -3.92
C LEU A 28 7.59 9.64 -4.10
N PRO A 29 8.15 8.61 -4.77
CA PRO A 29 9.59 8.51 -4.92
C PRO A 29 10.20 9.67 -5.72
N PHE A 30 9.47 10.20 -6.71
CA PHE A 30 9.95 11.31 -7.50
C PHE A 30 10.02 12.60 -6.68
N VAL A 31 9.00 12.91 -5.88
CA VAL A 31 9.04 14.10 -5.01
C VAL A 31 10.02 13.94 -3.85
N THR A 32 10.22 12.72 -3.33
CA THR A 32 11.30 12.46 -2.37
C THR A 32 12.67 12.74 -3.00
N TRP A 33 12.90 12.29 -4.24
CA TRP A 33 14.14 12.58 -4.98
C TRP A 33 14.37 14.10 -5.18
N LEU A 34 13.31 14.82 -5.56
CA LEU A 34 13.35 16.29 -5.69
C LEU A 34 13.67 16.94 -4.35
N SER A 35 13.11 16.40 -3.27
CA SER A 35 13.29 16.96 -1.93
C SER A 35 14.73 16.85 -1.44
N GLU A 36 15.33 15.66 -1.61
CA GLU A 36 16.74 15.42 -1.25
C GLU A 36 17.72 16.33 -2.04
N ARG A 37 17.28 16.93 -3.15
CA ARG A 37 18.07 17.84 -3.99
C ARG A 37 17.77 19.32 -3.78
N GLY A 38 16.86 19.67 -2.87
CA GLY A 38 16.47 21.06 -2.67
C GLY A 38 15.55 21.62 -3.76
N LEU A 39 15.04 20.78 -4.67
CA LEU A 39 14.26 21.21 -5.82
C LEU A 39 12.78 21.45 -5.47
N LEU A 40 12.33 21.08 -4.27
CA LEU A 40 10.96 21.35 -3.81
C LEU A 40 10.81 22.65 -3.00
N ARG A 41 11.89 23.29 -2.56
CA ARG A 41 11.86 24.42 -1.59
C ARG A 41 10.87 25.51 -1.95
N ASP A 42 10.84 25.90 -3.21
CA ASP A 42 9.97 26.96 -3.71
C ASP A 42 8.68 26.44 -4.37
N ARG A 43 8.44 25.12 -4.31
CA ARG A 43 7.34 24.43 -4.98
C ARG A 43 6.30 23.92 -4.01
N ARG A 44 5.08 23.78 -4.53
CA ARG A 44 3.92 23.25 -3.82
C ARG A 44 3.60 21.87 -4.35
N ILE A 45 3.17 20.98 -3.47
CA ILE A 45 2.66 19.65 -3.83
C ILE A 45 1.15 19.68 -3.69
N ALA A 46 0.42 19.16 -4.68
CA ALA A 46 -1.01 18.89 -4.53
C ALA A 46 -1.28 17.38 -4.59
N THR A 47 -1.85 16.85 -3.51
CA THR A 47 -2.18 15.42 -3.31
C THR A 47 -3.62 15.28 -2.81
N TYR A 48 -4.09 14.06 -2.59
CA TYR A 48 -5.39 13.74 -2.03
C TYR A 48 -5.38 13.84 -0.50
N ARG A 49 -6.55 14.04 0.11
CA ARG A 49 -6.65 14.02 1.58
C ARG A 49 -6.26 12.64 2.14
N GLY A 50 -5.66 12.64 3.33
CA GLY A 50 -5.09 11.46 3.99
C GLY A 50 -3.68 11.10 3.52
N MET A 51 -3.04 11.89 2.66
CA MET A 51 -1.65 11.62 2.23
C MET A 51 -0.59 12.41 2.99
N ASN A 52 -0.98 13.23 3.97
CA ASN A 52 -0.10 14.12 4.72
C ASN A 52 1.11 13.40 5.32
N CYS A 53 0.92 12.22 5.92
CA CYS A 53 1.99 11.45 6.56
C CYS A 53 3.08 10.95 5.59
N TYR A 54 2.88 11.02 4.28
CA TYR A 54 3.91 10.68 3.29
C TYR A 54 4.78 11.87 2.91
N TYR A 55 4.31 13.11 3.13
CA TYR A 55 4.93 14.34 2.63
C TYR A 55 5.36 15.32 3.72
N ASP A 56 5.12 14.99 5.00
CA ASP A 56 5.37 15.85 6.17
C ASP A 56 6.85 16.20 6.42
N ASP A 57 7.76 15.39 5.89
CA ASP A 57 9.21 15.52 5.99
C ASP A 57 9.88 16.07 4.71
N LEU A 58 9.10 16.40 3.68
CA LEU A 58 9.64 16.95 2.44
C LEU A 58 9.87 18.47 2.55
N ASP A 59 10.96 18.94 1.96
CA ASP A 59 11.34 20.36 1.87
C ASP A 59 10.51 21.14 0.82
N CYS A 60 9.19 20.95 0.81
CA CYS A 60 8.29 21.70 -0.07
C CYS A 60 7.74 22.95 0.61
N LYS A 61 7.40 23.97 -0.18
CA LYS A 61 6.78 25.22 0.30
C LYS A 61 5.45 24.96 1.00
N LYS A 62 4.64 24.05 0.47
CA LYS A 62 3.32 23.68 1.00
C LYS A 62 2.78 22.41 0.36
N VAL A 63 2.15 21.56 1.17
CA VAL A 63 1.27 20.47 0.71
C VAL A 63 -0.19 20.95 0.67
N ILE A 64 -0.85 20.76 -0.46
CA ILE A 64 -2.25 21.12 -0.74
C ILE A 64 -3.06 19.84 -0.90
N TYR A 65 -4.17 19.75 -0.16
CA TYR A 65 -5.04 18.57 -0.19
C TYR A 65 -6.26 18.80 -1.07
N ARG A 66 -6.53 17.83 -1.95
CA ARG A 66 -7.63 17.85 -2.90
C ARG A 66 -8.80 17.07 -2.34
N ASP A 67 -9.97 17.70 -2.36
CA ASP A 67 -11.23 17.07 -1.99
C ASP A 67 -11.92 16.46 -3.23
N LYS A 68 -11.26 15.48 -3.83
CA LYS A 68 -11.74 14.80 -5.04
C LYS A 68 -11.54 13.30 -4.92
N GLY A 69 -12.42 12.53 -5.54
CA GLY A 69 -12.21 11.09 -5.73
C GLY A 69 -10.96 10.81 -6.55
N ARG A 70 -10.28 9.72 -6.20
CA ARG A 70 -9.17 9.14 -6.97
C ARG A 70 -9.75 8.33 -8.13
N ARG A 71 -9.01 8.25 -9.23
CA ARG A 71 -9.43 7.55 -10.45
C ARG A 71 -8.24 6.97 -11.18
N VAL A 72 -8.45 5.85 -11.88
CA VAL A 72 -7.49 5.33 -12.86
C VAL A 72 -7.23 6.39 -13.93
N ILE A 73 -5.96 6.62 -14.24
CA ILE A 73 -5.54 7.51 -15.32
C ILE A 73 -4.60 6.73 -16.22
N ALA A 74 -5.01 6.54 -17.48
CA ALA A 74 -4.18 5.86 -18.47
C ALA A 74 -2.83 6.59 -18.65
N PRO A 75 -1.72 5.88 -18.93
CA PRO A 75 -0.39 6.47 -19.06
C PRO A 75 -0.34 7.69 -20.01
N VAL A 76 -0.98 7.62 -21.17
CA VAL A 76 -1.06 8.73 -22.14
C VAL A 76 -1.71 9.99 -21.56
N ARG A 77 -2.70 9.84 -20.66
CA ARG A 77 -3.31 10.98 -19.97
C ARG A 77 -2.43 11.51 -18.84
N ARG A 78 -1.59 10.66 -18.24
CA ARG A 78 -0.59 11.11 -17.25
C ARG A 78 0.49 11.95 -17.92
N GLU A 79 0.99 11.56 -19.09
CA GLU A 79 1.93 12.36 -19.88
C GLU A 79 1.38 13.76 -20.16
N PHE A 80 0.09 13.85 -20.51
CA PHE A 80 -0.55 15.13 -20.79
C PHE A 80 -0.78 15.99 -19.53
N TRP A 81 -1.24 15.40 -18.41
CA TRP A 81 -1.58 16.17 -17.20
C TRP A 81 -0.40 16.41 -16.25
N MET A 82 0.62 15.57 -16.31
CA MET A 82 1.81 15.60 -15.46
C MET A 82 3.05 15.36 -16.35
N PRO A 83 3.32 16.22 -17.35
CA PRO A 83 4.46 16.03 -18.27
C PRO A 83 5.81 16.07 -17.55
N TRP A 84 5.85 16.67 -16.36
CA TRP A 84 7.01 16.73 -15.47
C TRP A 84 7.22 15.45 -14.65
N LEU A 85 6.27 14.50 -14.64
CA LEU A 85 6.42 13.22 -13.94
C LEU A 85 7.09 12.21 -14.89
N PRO A 86 8.35 11.82 -14.64
CA PRO A 86 9.09 11.06 -15.63
C PRO A 86 8.65 9.60 -15.76
N VAL A 87 8.07 9.04 -14.69
CA VAL A 87 7.66 7.65 -14.63
C VAL A 87 6.14 7.61 -14.55
N ILE A 88 5.52 7.08 -15.60
CA ILE A 88 4.07 7.18 -15.83
C ILE A 88 3.36 5.82 -15.86
N ARG A 89 4.11 4.72 -15.79
CA ARG A 89 3.61 3.33 -15.84
C ARG A 89 3.90 2.60 -14.53
N GLU A 90 2.92 2.55 -13.65
CA GLU A 90 2.95 1.90 -12.34
C GLU A 90 3.09 0.36 -12.39
N HIS A 91 2.74 -0.26 -13.51
CA HIS A 91 2.77 -1.73 -13.67
C HIS A 91 3.93 -2.24 -14.54
N ARG A 92 4.72 -1.33 -15.13
CA ARG A 92 5.76 -1.71 -16.08
C ARG A 92 6.99 -0.84 -15.88
N TYR A 93 8.05 -1.46 -15.38
CA TYR A 93 9.39 -0.91 -15.39
C TYR A 93 10.29 -1.84 -16.21
N GLU A 94 10.98 -1.29 -17.20
CA GLU A 94 11.77 -2.07 -18.18
C GLU A 94 13.29 -1.88 -17.98
N GLY A 95 13.69 -1.01 -17.06
CA GLY A 95 15.09 -0.75 -16.77
C GLY A 95 15.75 -1.89 -15.99
N PRO A 96 17.02 -2.23 -16.26
CA PRO A 96 17.74 -3.26 -15.50
C PRO A 96 18.09 -2.82 -14.07
N LEU A 97 18.12 -1.51 -13.82
CA LEU A 97 18.43 -0.86 -12.56
C LEU A 97 17.43 0.26 -12.31
N PRO A 98 17.11 0.62 -11.06
CA PRO A 98 16.25 1.76 -10.76
C PRO A 98 16.85 3.08 -11.26
N HIS A 99 16.07 3.88 -11.98
CA HIS A 99 16.40 5.27 -12.27
C HIS A 99 16.59 6.08 -10.97
N PRO A 100 17.49 7.09 -10.90
CA PRO A 100 17.63 7.97 -9.74
C PRO A 100 16.32 8.51 -9.15
N TRP A 101 15.34 8.79 -10.01
CA TRP A 101 13.99 9.26 -9.65
C TRP A 101 13.16 8.27 -8.82
N HIS A 102 13.55 6.99 -8.76
CA HIS A 102 12.92 5.97 -7.93
C HIS A 102 13.45 6.01 -6.49
N ARG A 103 13.44 7.20 -5.88
CA ARG A 103 13.91 7.39 -4.52
C ARG A 103 12.81 7.12 -3.51
N TYR A 104 12.55 5.85 -3.25
CA TYR A 104 11.49 5.46 -2.30
C TYR A 104 11.89 5.79 -0.85
N PRO A 105 10.99 6.38 -0.04
CA PRO A 105 11.22 6.56 1.38
C PRO A 105 11.16 5.21 2.12
N ASP A 106 12.01 5.02 3.13
CA ASP A 106 11.93 3.87 4.03
C ASP A 106 10.75 4.04 4.99
N LEU A 107 9.57 3.57 4.56
CA LEU A 107 8.35 3.69 5.35
C LEU A 107 8.44 2.95 6.68
N ARG A 108 9.14 1.81 6.73
CA ARG A 108 9.30 1.08 7.99
C ARG A 108 10.04 1.95 8.99
N ARG A 109 11.21 2.48 8.63
CA ARG A 109 11.99 3.33 9.53
C ARG A 109 11.24 4.60 9.91
N LYS A 110 10.62 5.28 8.94
CA LYS A 110 9.86 6.52 9.15
C LYS A 110 8.74 6.34 10.19
N PHE A 111 7.98 5.25 10.08
CA PHE A 111 6.80 5.05 10.91
C PHE A 111 7.04 4.22 12.18
N ALA A 112 8.12 3.43 12.25
CA ALA A 112 8.54 2.76 13.49
C ALA A 112 8.97 3.75 14.59
N ALA A 113 9.43 4.95 14.21
CA ALA A 113 9.82 6.00 15.16
C ALA A 113 8.65 6.55 16.00
N ARG A 114 7.39 6.25 15.62
CA ARG A 114 6.17 6.68 16.31
C ARG A 114 5.34 5.45 16.66
N PRO A 115 5.68 4.70 17.72
CA PRO A 115 5.02 3.43 18.02
C PRO A 115 3.52 3.63 18.34
N LEU A 116 2.71 2.64 18.00
CA LEU A 116 1.30 2.58 18.39
C LEU A 116 1.15 2.24 19.88
N SER A 117 0.01 2.60 20.47
CA SER A 117 -0.33 2.27 21.85
C SER A 117 -0.40 0.76 22.09
N ASP A 118 0.16 0.30 23.21
CA ASP A 118 0.12 -1.11 23.62
C ASP A 118 -1.30 -1.57 23.96
N THR A 119 -2.20 -0.62 24.26
CA THR A 119 -3.62 -0.89 24.52
C THR A 119 -4.35 -1.52 23.32
N LEU A 120 -3.75 -1.51 22.12
CA LEU A 120 -4.33 -2.14 20.92
C LEU A 120 -4.28 -3.67 20.94
N GLY A 121 -3.56 -4.30 21.88
CA GLY A 121 -3.55 -5.76 22.01
C GLY A 121 -2.80 -6.48 20.89
N LEU A 122 -1.77 -5.83 20.34
CA LEU A 122 -0.93 -6.36 19.25
C LEU A 122 0.22 -7.27 19.74
N GLU A 123 0.37 -7.41 21.06
CA GLU A 123 1.43 -8.16 21.74
C GLU A 123 1.26 -9.70 21.64
N GLY A 124 2.34 -10.43 21.96
CA GLY A 124 2.32 -11.88 22.22
C GLY A 124 2.48 -12.78 20.99
N LYS A 125 2.21 -12.29 19.77
CA LYS A 125 2.49 -13.01 18.53
C LYS A 125 3.03 -12.03 17.46
N PRO A 126 3.86 -12.51 16.52
CA PRO A 126 4.25 -11.72 15.35
C PRO A 126 3.04 -11.21 14.58
N LEU A 127 3.10 -9.98 14.10
CA LEU A 127 2.01 -9.36 13.36
C LEU A 127 1.97 -9.90 11.92
N LEU A 128 0.75 -10.20 11.44
CA LEU A 128 0.45 -10.52 10.05
C LEU A 128 -0.65 -9.57 9.57
N ILE A 129 -0.37 -8.81 8.52
CA ILE A 129 -1.37 -7.95 7.87
C ILE A 129 -2.00 -8.72 6.71
N LEU A 130 -3.32 -8.89 6.76
CA LEU A 130 -4.10 -9.57 5.73
C LEU A 130 -4.96 -8.56 4.98
N HIS A 131 -4.56 -8.20 3.77
CA HIS A 131 -5.32 -7.35 2.87
C HIS A 131 -6.26 -8.16 1.99
N ASN A 132 -7.50 -7.72 1.92
CA ASN A 132 -8.46 -8.19 0.95
C ASN A 132 -9.22 -7.02 0.32
N LYS A 133 -9.80 -7.26 -0.85
CA LYS A 133 -10.73 -6.35 -1.51
C LYS A 133 -11.83 -7.19 -2.11
N TYR A 134 -13.05 -6.69 -2.15
CA TYR A 134 -14.12 -7.34 -2.91
C TYR A 134 -14.83 -6.25 -3.69
N ASN A 135 -14.28 -5.96 -4.87
CA ASN A 135 -14.62 -4.80 -5.67
C ASN A 135 -14.78 -5.18 -7.14
N VAL A 136 -15.68 -4.48 -7.83
CA VAL A 136 -15.84 -4.60 -9.28
C VAL A 136 -14.64 -3.92 -9.95
N GLU A 137 -13.89 -4.66 -10.74
CA GLU A 137 -12.74 -4.15 -11.50
C GLU A 137 -12.94 -4.45 -12.98
N TRP A 138 -12.68 -3.45 -13.84
CA TRP A 138 -12.81 -3.58 -15.30
C TRP A 138 -14.19 -4.05 -15.78
N ASP A 139 -15.24 -3.57 -15.11
CA ASP A 139 -16.64 -3.91 -15.39
C ASP A 139 -16.93 -5.42 -15.31
N ARG A 140 -16.15 -6.15 -14.49
CA ARG A 140 -16.30 -7.59 -14.25
C ARG A 140 -16.55 -7.88 -12.78
N TRP A 141 -17.16 -9.04 -12.53
CA TRP A 141 -17.26 -9.61 -11.18
C TRP A 141 -15.89 -9.63 -10.49
N PRO A 142 -15.82 -9.41 -9.17
CA PRO A 142 -14.55 -9.38 -8.45
C PRO A 142 -13.70 -10.61 -8.77
N MET A 143 -12.42 -10.39 -9.12
CA MET A 143 -11.50 -11.47 -9.51
C MET A 143 -10.37 -11.60 -8.51
N ASN A 144 -9.62 -10.53 -8.23
CA ASN A 144 -8.47 -10.60 -7.32
C ASN A 144 -8.90 -10.38 -5.87
N PHE A 145 -9.56 -11.38 -5.27
CA PHE A 145 -10.01 -11.34 -3.88
C PHE A 145 -9.78 -12.69 -3.18
N LEU A 146 -9.78 -12.65 -1.85
CA LEU A 146 -9.83 -13.84 -1.01
C LEU A 146 -11.28 -14.17 -0.68
N THR A 147 -11.71 -15.40 -0.99
CA THR A 147 -13.04 -15.89 -0.64
C THR A 147 -13.16 -16.13 0.87
N VAL A 148 -14.39 -16.28 1.38
CA VAL A 148 -14.64 -16.61 2.80
C VAL A 148 -13.93 -17.91 3.19
N GLU A 149 -13.90 -18.90 2.30
CA GLU A 149 -13.21 -20.17 2.53
C GLU A 149 -11.69 -20.01 2.61
N GLN A 150 -11.11 -19.15 1.77
CA GLN A 150 -9.69 -18.84 1.81
C GLN A 150 -9.32 -18.04 3.07
N LEU A 151 -10.17 -17.08 3.48
CA LEU A 151 -9.99 -16.35 4.74
C LEU A 151 -10.04 -17.31 5.94
N ARG A 152 -11.03 -18.22 5.97
CA ARG A 152 -11.13 -19.26 7.00
C ARG A 152 -9.87 -20.12 7.06
N MET A 153 -9.40 -20.60 5.91
CA MET A 153 -8.16 -21.39 5.82
C MET A 153 -6.94 -20.62 6.36
N ILE A 154 -6.82 -19.33 6.06
CA ILE A 154 -5.76 -18.48 6.62
C ILE A 154 -5.89 -18.37 8.14
N PHE A 155 -7.09 -18.12 8.66
CA PHE A 155 -7.31 -17.96 10.11
C PHE A 155 -7.01 -19.26 10.86
N ASP A 156 -7.49 -20.40 10.37
CA ASP A 156 -7.22 -21.70 10.97
C ASP A 156 -5.72 -22.05 10.96
N THR A 157 -5.04 -21.75 9.85
CA THR A 157 -3.64 -22.14 9.65
C THR A 157 -2.66 -21.20 10.34
N LEU A 158 -2.90 -19.89 10.25
CA LEU A 158 -1.95 -18.86 10.68
C LEU A 158 -2.36 -18.14 11.96
N GLY A 159 -3.63 -18.16 12.37
CA GLY A 159 -4.11 -17.57 13.62
C GLY A 159 -3.41 -18.10 14.89
N PRO A 160 -3.05 -19.39 14.97
CA PRO A 160 -2.23 -19.90 16.07
C PRO A 160 -0.83 -19.26 16.14
N LEU A 161 -0.26 -18.86 15.00
CA LEU A 161 1.13 -18.40 14.89
C LEU A 161 1.27 -16.87 14.89
N TYR A 162 0.27 -16.16 14.37
CA TYR A 162 0.32 -14.73 14.14
C TYR A 162 -0.80 -13.99 14.86
N ARG A 163 -0.55 -12.72 15.21
CA ARG A 163 -1.62 -11.76 15.43
C ARG A 163 -2.06 -11.25 14.07
N ILE A 164 -3.25 -11.65 13.62
CA ILE A 164 -3.76 -11.26 12.31
C ILE A 164 -4.53 -9.94 12.44
N VAL A 165 -4.18 -8.96 11.60
CA VAL A 165 -5.01 -7.78 11.35
C VAL A 165 -5.58 -7.87 9.95
N TYR A 166 -6.92 -7.98 9.86
CA TYR A 166 -7.65 -8.03 8.61
C TYR A 166 -8.00 -6.62 8.14
N VAL A 167 -7.56 -6.30 6.92
CA VAL A 167 -7.77 -5.01 6.26
C VAL A 167 -8.66 -5.23 5.05
N ARG A 168 -9.90 -4.74 5.11
CA ARG A 168 -10.81 -4.67 3.96
C ARG A 168 -11.57 -3.35 4.00
N HIS A 169 -11.33 -2.52 2.98
CA HIS A 169 -12.04 -1.26 2.85
C HIS A 169 -13.54 -1.48 2.64
N GLY A 170 -14.35 -0.64 3.28
CA GLY A 170 -15.81 -0.63 3.13
C GLY A 170 -16.58 -1.56 4.08
N MET A 171 -15.91 -2.19 5.05
CA MET A 171 -16.60 -2.89 6.15
C MET A 171 -17.17 -1.91 7.19
N SER A 172 -16.48 -0.80 7.42
CA SER A 172 -16.97 0.33 8.21
C SER A 172 -17.08 1.60 7.35
N PRO A 173 -17.90 2.59 7.75
CA PRO A 173 -17.91 3.90 7.12
C PRO A 173 -16.50 4.49 7.12
N LEU A 174 -16.04 4.99 5.98
CA LEU A 174 -14.74 5.65 5.90
C LEU A 174 -14.74 6.92 6.77
N PRO A 175 -13.66 7.22 7.51
CA PRO A 175 -13.51 8.46 8.24
C PRO A 175 -13.63 9.68 7.33
N GLU A 176 -14.07 10.81 7.88
CA GLU A 176 -14.05 12.08 7.17
C GLU A 176 -12.61 12.44 6.75
N GLY A 177 -12.45 13.06 5.58
CA GLY A 177 -11.13 13.47 5.10
C GLY A 177 -10.29 12.37 4.43
N PHE A 178 -10.87 11.23 4.06
CA PHE A 178 -10.18 10.22 3.23
C PHE A 178 -10.74 10.17 1.79
N SER A 179 -9.87 10.33 0.78
CA SER A 179 -10.29 10.26 -0.63
C SER A 179 -10.43 8.82 -1.12
N ARG A 180 -11.61 8.45 -1.64
CA ARG A 180 -11.92 7.12 -2.20
C ARG A 180 -11.37 6.95 -3.62
N ASP A 181 -10.91 5.74 -3.94
CA ASP A 181 -10.82 5.28 -5.33
C ASP A 181 -12.23 5.07 -5.87
N ALA A 182 -12.48 5.45 -7.13
CA ALA A 182 -13.78 5.38 -7.79
C ALA A 182 -14.16 3.94 -8.17
N ILE A 183 -14.26 3.06 -7.18
CA ILE A 183 -14.49 1.63 -7.34
C ILE A 183 -15.67 1.21 -6.45
N ALA A 184 -16.60 0.44 -7.01
CA ALA A 184 -17.74 -0.11 -6.28
C ALA A 184 -17.30 -1.28 -5.38
N ILE A 185 -17.39 -1.08 -4.07
CA ILE A 185 -17.17 -2.11 -3.05
C ILE A 185 -18.45 -2.97 -2.96
N GLN A 186 -18.28 -4.28 -2.99
CA GLN A 186 -19.36 -5.27 -2.90
C GLN A 186 -19.34 -5.94 -1.52
N PRO A 187 -20.48 -6.44 -1.01
CA PRO A 187 -20.53 -7.21 0.23
C PRO A 187 -19.80 -8.56 0.06
N LEU A 188 -19.07 -8.96 1.10
CA LEU A 188 -18.45 -10.28 1.28
C LEU A 188 -18.95 -10.72 2.66
N GLU A 189 -19.34 -11.98 2.84
CA GLU A 189 -19.84 -12.49 4.12
C GLU A 189 -18.73 -12.68 5.18
N ASP A 190 -17.69 -11.84 5.14
CA ASP A 190 -16.55 -11.90 6.04
C ASP A 190 -16.86 -11.34 7.43
N ARG A 191 -17.86 -10.48 7.60
CA ARG A 191 -18.34 -10.05 8.93
C ARG A 191 -18.76 -11.26 9.78
N ALA A 192 -19.58 -12.15 9.22
CA ALA A 192 -20.02 -13.37 9.90
C ALA A 192 -18.87 -14.36 10.15
N LEU A 193 -17.81 -14.31 9.32
CA LEU A 193 -16.58 -15.06 9.56
C LEU A 193 -15.82 -14.47 10.76
N LEU A 194 -15.59 -13.16 10.81
CA LEU A 194 -14.85 -12.50 11.90
C LEU A 194 -15.49 -12.72 13.27
N GLU A 195 -16.82 -12.82 13.36
CA GLU A 195 -17.53 -13.18 14.59
C GLU A 195 -17.13 -14.56 15.15
N ARG A 196 -16.69 -15.47 14.28
CA ARG A 196 -16.23 -16.82 14.66
C ARG A 196 -14.74 -16.87 14.99
N TYR A 197 -13.99 -15.82 14.65
CA TYR A 197 -12.53 -15.69 14.85
C TYR A 197 -12.20 -14.40 15.60
N PRO A 198 -12.64 -14.24 16.88
CA PRO A 198 -12.48 -13.00 17.65
C PRO A 198 -11.01 -12.62 17.91
N GLU A 199 -10.07 -13.54 17.72
CA GLU A 199 -8.63 -13.28 17.79
C GLU A 199 -8.08 -12.50 16.58
N VAL A 200 -8.80 -12.50 15.46
CA VAL A 200 -8.50 -11.73 14.25
C VAL A 200 -9.00 -10.30 14.46
N LEU A 201 -8.10 -9.34 14.35
CA LEU A 201 -8.42 -7.94 14.60
C LEU A 201 -8.86 -7.25 13.31
N GLU A 202 -9.99 -6.57 13.33
CA GLU A 202 -10.42 -5.70 12.23
C GLU A 202 -9.65 -4.39 12.27
N PHE A 203 -9.07 -4.00 11.13
CA PHE A 203 -8.30 -2.76 11.01
C PHE A 203 -9.11 -1.51 11.41
N ASP A 204 -10.35 -1.39 10.92
CA ASP A 204 -11.21 -0.23 11.18
C ASP A 204 -11.52 -0.09 12.68
N ALA A 205 -11.77 -1.22 13.37
CA ALA A 205 -11.98 -1.24 14.81
C ALA A 205 -10.71 -0.84 15.59
N LEU A 206 -9.53 -1.27 15.13
CA LEU A 206 -8.26 -0.86 15.73
C LEU A 206 -7.99 0.63 15.52
N PHE A 207 -8.29 1.16 14.33
CA PHE A 207 -8.15 2.57 14.04
C PHE A 207 -9.06 3.39 14.95
N GLU A 208 -10.33 3.00 15.11
CA GLU A 208 -11.27 3.69 16.00
C GLU A 208 -10.81 3.68 17.46
N LYS A 209 -10.31 2.53 17.93
CA LYS A 209 -9.75 2.41 19.28
C LYS A 209 -8.54 3.31 19.48
N ASN A 210 -7.64 3.38 18.49
CA ASN A 210 -6.49 4.29 18.52
C ASN A 210 -6.93 5.76 18.52
N ARG A 211 -7.88 6.12 17.66
CA ARG A 211 -8.43 7.47 17.56
C ARG A 211 -9.06 7.89 18.88
N SER A 212 -9.89 7.04 19.48
CA SER A 212 -10.50 7.28 20.79
C SER A 212 -9.47 7.46 21.90
N ALA A 213 -8.36 6.70 21.85
CA ALA A 213 -7.32 6.76 22.88
C ALA A 213 -6.35 7.94 22.73
N THR A 214 -6.09 8.40 21.50
CA THR A 214 -5.00 9.36 21.22
C THR A 214 -5.47 10.68 20.61
N GLY A 215 -6.71 10.75 20.11
CA GLY A 215 -7.21 11.87 19.32
C GLY A 215 -6.63 11.97 17.90
N LEU A 216 -5.77 11.03 17.49
CA LEU A 216 -5.17 11.03 16.15
C LEU A 216 -6.14 10.45 15.12
N ASP A 217 -6.59 11.30 14.19
CA ASP A 217 -7.57 10.98 13.14
C ASP A 217 -6.94 10.95 11.74
N ASP A 218 -5.79 10.26 11.61
CA ASP A 218 -5.15 9.98 10.31
C ASP A 218 -5.04 8.48 10.11
N MET A 219 -5.94 7.94 9.30
CA MET A 219 -6.01 6.51 8.99
C MET A 219 -4.76 6.01 8.25
N ASN A 220 -4.15 6.82 7.37
CA ASN A 220 -2.95 6.40 6.66
C ASN A 220 -1.72 6.44 7.58
N ASP A 221 -1.61 7.42 8.45
CA ASP A 221 -0.56 7.45 9.49
C ASP A 221 -0.68 6.21 10.41
N PHE A 222 -1.88 5.95 10.92
CA PHE A 222 -2.15 4.76 11.74
C PHE A 222 -1.80 3.47 11.00
N LYS A 223 -2.27 3.33 9.75
CA LYS A 223 -1.96 2.18 8.88
C LYS A 223 -0.47 1.99 8.70
N ASN A 224 0.27 3.05 8.44
CA ASN A 224 1.71 2.98 8.25
C ASN A 224 2.46 2.59 9.52
N ARG A 225 2.07 3.14 10.68
CA ARG A 225 2.64 2.77 11.99
C ARG A 225 2.36 1.30 12.33
N LEU A 226 1.17 0.82 11.99
CA LEU A 226 0.82 -0.59 12.12
C LEU A 226 1.70 -1.47 11.21
N TYR A 227 1.87 -1.10 9.93
CA TYR A 227 2.63 -1.90 8.97
C TYR A 227 4.12 -1.88 9.28
N ALA A 228 4.65 -0.78 9.83
CA ALA A 228 6.01 -0.71 10.32
C ALA A 228 6.31 -1.72 11.43
N ARG A 229 5.28 -2.22 12.15
CA ARG A 229 5.38 -3.32 13.14
C ARG A 229 5.26 -4.72 12.53
N SER A 230 4.92 -4.86 11.25
CA SER A 230 4.76 -6.16 10.59
C SER A 230 5.85 -6.45 9.55
N TRP A 231 6.33 -7.69 9.55
CA TRP A 231 7.25 -8.22 8.54
C TRP A 231 6.51 -9.19 7.62
N ASN A 232 5.27 -9.56 7.94
CA ASN A 232 4.49 -10.55 7.21
C ASN A 232 3.22 -9.91 6.65
N PHE A 233 3.04 -10.06 5.35
CA PHE A 233 1.92 -9.49 4.62
C PHE A 233 1.34 -10.53 3.67
N ILE A 234 0.03 -10.67 3.70
CA ILE A 234 -0.74 -11.33 2.66
C ILE A 234 -1.62 -10.26 2.03
N SER A 235 -1.61 -10.19 0.71
CA SER A 235 -2.42 -9.23 -0.03
C SER A 235 -2.99 -9.87 -1.29
N VAL A 236 -3.97 -9.21 -1.87
CA VAL A 236 -4.43 -9.46 -3.23
C VAL A 236 -3.86 -8.37 -4.13
N GLN A 237 -3.83 -8.58 -5.44
CA GLN A 237 -3.35 -7.55 -6.38
C GLN A 237 -4.04 -6.19 -6.13
N GLY A 238 -3.31 -5.08 -6.22
CA GLY A 238 -3.85 -3.72 -6.14
C GLY A 238 -2.96 -2.75 -5.35
N GLY A 239 -3.52 -1.62 -4.94
CA GLY A 239 -2.80 -0.60 -4.17
C GLY A 239 -2.30 -1.10 -2.80
N GLY A 240 -3.02 -2.01 -2.15
CA GLY A 240 -2.60 -2.62 -0.88
C GLY A 240 -1.29 -3.41 -1.00
N ALA A 241 -1.12 -4.17 -2.09
CA ALA A 241 0.12 -4.91 -2.33
C ALA A 241 1.32 -3.98 -2.58
N HIS A 242 1.12 -2.87 -3.31
CA HIS A 242 2.17 -1.87 -3.49
C HIS A 242 2.57 -1.24 -2.16
N HIS A 243 1.56 -0.92 -1.33
CA HIS A 243 1.79 -0.31 -0.02
C HIS A 243 2.57 -1.26 0.91
N CYS A 244 2.22 -2.55 0.96
CA CYS A 244 2.95 -3.54 1.76
C CYS A 244 4.42 -3.68 1.31
N ALA A 245 4.68 -3.62 0.01
CA ALA A 245 6.01 -3.78 -0.57
C ALA A 245 6.97 -2.62 -0.26
N MET A 246 6.48 -1.46 0.17
CA MET A 246 7.30 -0.31 0.58
C MET A 246 7.92 -0.45 1.99
N PHE A 247 7.57 -1.52 2.73
CA PHE A 247 8.16 -1.77 4.04
C PHE A 247 9.36 -2.70 3.89
N SER A 248 10.54 -2.18 4.23
CA SER A 248 11.83 -2.87 4.07
C SER A 248 11.83 -4.26 4.71
N GLY A 249 12.38 -5.24 3.98
CA GLY A 249 12.51 -6.64 4.42
C GLY A 249 11.19 -7.40 4.59
N SER A 250 10.07 -6.89 4.09
CA SER A 250 8.78 -7.56 4.19
C SER A 250 8.75 -8.90 3.46
N ARG A 251 8.12 -9.91 4.06
CA ARG A 251 7.62 -11.11 3.40
C ARG A 251 6.22 -10.82 2.89
N LEU A 252 6.05 -10.82 1.57
CA LEU A 252 4.79 -10.46 0.93
C LEU A 252 4.30 -11.62 0.06
N THR A 253 3.17 -12.21 0.42
CA THR A 253 2.44 -13.16 -0.43
C THR A 253 1.30 -12.42 -1.13
N VAL A 254 1.24 -12.48 -2.46
CA VAL A 254 0.19 -11.83 -3.26
C VAL A 254 -0.64 -12.87 -4.01
N LEU A 255 -1.96 -12.89 -3.81
CA LEU A 255 -2.88 -13.56 -4.73
C LEU A 255 -3.17 -12.63 -5.91
N HIS A 256 -2.74 -13.03 -7.11
CA HIS A 256 -2.95 -12.28 -8.33
C HIS A 256 -3.38 -13.20 -9.47
N MET A 257 -4.68 -13.37 -9.65
CA MET A 257 -5.23 -14.25 -10.69
C MET A 257 -5.25 -13.57 -12.07
N ARG A 258 -5.48 -12.24 -12.14
CA ARG A 258 -5.52 -11.50 -13.42
C ARG A 258 -5.05 -10.05 -13.31
N GLY A 259 -4.30 -9.57 -14.29
CA GLY A 259 -3.83 -8.18 -14.39
C GLY A 259 -2.45 -8.09 -15.03
N SER A 260 -2.06 -6.90 -15.49
CA SER A 260 -0.82 -6.68 -16.24
C SER A 260 0.43 -6.69 -15.36
N GLU A 261 0.30 -6.58 -14.04
CA GLU A 261 1.42 -6.56 -13.09
C GLU A 261 2.23 -7.86 -13.11
N THR A 262 1.56 -8.99 -13.37
CA THR A 262 2.19 -10.33 -13.48
C THR A 262 3.32 -10.37 -14.51
N GLN A 263 3.27 -9.53 -15.54
CA GLN A 263 4.23 -9.57 -16.64
C GLN A 263 5.57 -8.95 -16.23
N MET A 264 5.56 -7.86 -15.46
CA MET A 264 6.77 -7.04 -15.26
C MET A 264 6.91 -6.48 -13.85
N ALA A 265 5.82 -6.07 -13.18
CA ALA A 265 5.91 -5.30 -11.93
C ALA A 265 6.63 -6.07 -10.80
N TYR A 266 6.37 -7.37 -10.68
CA TYR A 266 6.86 -8.20 -9.57
C TYR A 266 8.31 -8.65 -9.74
N SER A 267 8.61 -9.33 -10.85
CA SER A 267 9.91 -10.01 -11.07
C SER A 267 10.98 -9.11 -11.67
N ARG A 268 10.58 -7.98 -12.29
CA ARG A 268 11.49 -7.07 -13.00
C ARG A 268 11.22 -5.58 -12.70
N GLY A 269 10.20 -5.29 -11.91
CA GLY A 269 9.74 -3.92 -11.69
C GLY A 269 9.93 -3.42 -10.26
N TYR A 270 9.06 -2.48 -9.89
CA TYR A 270 9.19 -1.68 -8.66
C TYR A 270 9.32 -2.51 -7.38
N TYR A 271 8.72 -3.69 -7.33
CA TYR A 271 8.82 -4.59 -6.16
C TYR A 271 10.25 -5.02 -5.83
N ARG A 272 11.20 -4.88 -6.76
CA ARG A 272 12.61 -5.19 -6.52
C ARG A 272 13.40 -4.06 -5.86
N PHE A 273 12.86 -2.85 -5.80
CA PHE A 273 13.61 -1.68 -5.32
C PHE A 273 12.75 -0.59 -4.65
N MET A 274 11.45 -0.84 -4.43
CA MET A 274 10.57 0.10 -3.72
C MET A 274 10.79 0.14 -2.20
N ALA A 275 11.64 -0.74 -1.70
CA ALA A 275 12.17 -0.73 -0.35
C ALA A 275 13.57 -1.35 -0.36
N ASP A 276 14.38 -1.04 0.66
CA ASP A 276 15.71 -1.62 0.85
C ASP A 276 15.86 -2.11 2.31
N PRO A 277 16.03 -3.42 2.56
CA PRO A 277 15.99 -4.50 1.58
C PRO A 277 14.60 -4.64 0.92
N ALA A 278 14.60 -5.07 -0.34
CA ALA A 278 13.39 -5.32 -1.11
C ALA A 278 12.53 -6.44 -0.48
N PRO A 279 11.20 -6.45 -0.73
CA PRO A 279 10.33 -7.50 -0.23
C PRO A 279 10.71 -8.90 -0.76
N ARG A 280 10.63 -9.90 0.11
CA ARG A 280 10.60 -11.32 -0.26
C ARG A 280 9.20 -11.64 -0.79
N LEU A 281 9.02 -11.47 -2.09
CA LEU A 281 7.74 -11.58 -2.76
C LEU A 281 7.44 -13.01 -3.22
N THR A 282 6.24 -13.51 -2.91
CA THR A 282 5.67 -14.73 -3.52
C THR A 282 4.35 -14.37 -4.21
N VAL A 283 4.24 -14.61 -5.51
CA VAL A 283 3.02 -14.34 -6.28
C VAL A 283 2.32 -15.66 -6.60
N CYS A 284 1.07 -15.79 -6.17
CA CYS A 284 0.24 -16.95 -6.42
C CYS A 284 -0.82 -16.59 -7.48
N GLN A 285 -0.81 -17.29 -8.61
CA GLN A 285 -1.72 -16.99 -9.72
C GLN A 285 -2.96 -17.90 -9.76
N THR A 286 -3.03 -18.86 -8.84
CA THR A 286 -4.12 -19.83 -8.71
C THR A 286 -4.48 -20.01 -7.23
N PRO A 287 -5.74 -20.33 -6.90
CA PRO A 287 -6.15 -20.68 -5.53
C PRO A 287 -5.31 -21.81 -4.91
N GLU A 288 -4.89 -22.81 -5.68
CA GLU A 288 -4.14 -23.98 -5.21
C GLU A 288 -2.71 -23.59 -4.79
N ALA A 289 -1.99 -22.88 -5.67
CA ALA A 289 -0.68 -22.31 -5.33
C ALA A 289 -0.74 -21.40 -4.10
N PHE A 290 -1.82 -20.61 -3.96
CA PHE A 290 -2.02 -19.77 -2.79
C PHE A 290 -2.23 -20.60 -1.52
N ALA A 291 -3.10 -21.61 -1.54
CA ALA A 291 -3.30 -22.50 -0.41
C ALA A 291 -2.02 -23.24 -0.01
N ALA A 292 -1.25 -23.74 -0.98
CA ALA A 292 0.05 -24.36 -0.74
C ALA A 292 1.04 -23.38 -0.10
N ARG A 293 1.02 -22.11 -0.52
CA ARG A 293 1.86 -21.07 0.08
C ARG A 293 1.46 -20.78 1.53
N ILE A 294 0.17 -20.70 1.84
CA ILE A 294 -0.30 -20.50 3.22
C ILE A 294 0.11 -21.67 4.11
N ALA A 295 -0.02 -22.91 3.63
CA ALA A 295 0.45 -24.10 4.35
C ALA A 295 1.96 -24.05 4.60
N ALA A 296 2.76 -23.63 3.61
CA ALA A 296 4.21 -23.48 3.77
C ALA A 296 4.58 -22.40 4.80
N MET A 297 3.84 -21.29 4.86
CA MET A 297 4.08 -20.22 5.86
C MET A 297 3.96 -20.72 7.30
N ALA A 298 3.12 -21.73 7.57
CA ALA A 298 2.98 -22.29 8.92
C ALA A 298 4.24 -23.04 9.39
N GLY A 299 5.09 -23.50 8.47
CA GLY A 299 6.38 -24.14 8.76
C GLY A 299 7.57 -23.18 8.77
N GLU A 300 7.37 -21.90 8.42
CA GLU A 300 8.43 -20.90 8.39
C GLU A 300 8.52 -20.15 9.72
N PRO A 301 9.73 -19.72 10.14
CA PRO A 301 9.85 -18.82 11.27
C PRO A 301 9.13 -17.50 10.93
N PRO A 302 8.33 -16.96 11.86
CA PRO A 302 7.54 -15.75 11.60
C PRO A 302 8.37 -14.45 11.58
N GLY A 303 9.68 -14.52 11.87
CA GLY A 303 10.67 -13.43 11.83
C GLY A 303 11.66 -13.56 10.69
#